data_AF-A0A7V9K3E7-F1
#
_entry.id   AF-A0A7V9K3E7-F1
#
_cell.length_a   1.000
_cell.length_b   1.000
_cell.length_c   1.000
_cell.angle_alpha   90.00
_cell.angle_beta   90.00
_cell.angle_gamma   90.00
#
_symmetry.space_group_name_H-M   'P 1'
#
loop_
_entity.id
_entity.type
_entity.pdbx_description
1 polymer ?
#
loop_
_entity_poly.entity_id
_entity_poly.type
_entity_poly.pdbx_seq_one_letter_code
_entity_poly.pdbx_strand_id
1 'polypeptide(L)'
;MPEGMRALAPGSLHVTLVFLGSRPESELPAIRAVLPAGDARCELAVEGVRRLRHLSALSLRDDDEKATALQSQVAEALVPFHKRESRPWWPHVTLARGRGVDAADPNSVPSSITTESMTLYRSHPKSVYQAL
;
A
#
# COMPACT_ATOMS: atom_id res chain seq x y z
N MET A 1 -12.74 -6.60 16.44
CA MET A 1 -12.61 -5.29 15.78
C MET A 1 -13.52 -4.31 16.50
N PRO A 2 -13.06 -3.11 16.87
CA PRO A 2 -13.87 -2.14 17.59
C PRO A 2 -15.04 -1.62 16.74
N GLU A 3 -16.07 -1.10 17.42
CA GLU A 3 -17.27 -0.53 16.81
C GLU A 3 -16.90 0.62 15.86
N GLY A 4 -17.43 0.61 14.64
CA GLY A 4 -17.16 1.64 13.62
C GLY A 4 -15.88 1.44 12.78
N MET A 5 -15.08 0.40 13.03
CA MET A 5 -14.00 -0.05 12.13
C MET A 5 -14.41 -1.26 11.29
N ARG A 6 -14.10 -1.22 9.99
CA ARG A 6 -14.26 -2.32 9.04
C ARG A 6 -12.90 -2.86 8.65
N ALA A 7 -12.65 -4.14 8.95
CA ALA A 7 -11.45 -4.85 8.51
C ALA A 7 -11.41 -4.96 6.98
N LEU A 8 -10.22 -4.92 6.41
CA LEU A 8 -10.01 -5.27 5.01
C LEU A 8 -10.07 -6.79 4.86
N ALA A 9 -10.57 -7.26 3.72
CA ALA A 9 -10.49 -8.68 3.38
C ALA A 9 -9.02 -9.09 3.18
N PRO A 10 -8.63 -10.33 3.51
CA PRO A 10 -7.24 -10.79 3.35
C PRO A 10 -6.64 -10.53 1.97
N GLY A 11 -7.39 -10.80 0.90
CA GLY A 11 -6.96 -10.53 -0.49
C GLY A 11 -6.90 -9.05 -0.89
N SER A 12 -7.20 -8.14 0.03
CA SER A 12 -7.07 -6.69 -0.15
C SER A 12 -5.92 -6.09 0.65
N LEU A 13 -5.14 -6.91 1.35
CA LEU A 13 -3.94 -6.45 2.06
C LEU A 13 -2.81 -6.23 1.05
N HIS A 14 -2.23 -5.03 1.06
CA HIS A 14 -1.15 -4.63 0.15
C HIS A 14 -0.36 -3.49 0.76
N VAL A 15 0.86 -3.30 0.28
CA VAL A 15 1.67 -2.10 0.49
C VAL A 15 1.49 -1.20 -0.73
N THR A 16 1.00 0.02 -0.52
CA THR A 16 0.83 0.98 -1.62
C THR A 16 2.14 1.70 -1.92
N LEU A 17 2.63 1.59 -3.15
CA LEU A 17 3.79 2.35 -3.63
C LEU A 17 3.39 3.78 -4.03
N VAL A 18 2.39 3.90 -4.92
CA VAL A 18 1.90 5.18 -5.46
C VAL A 18 0.38 5.13 -5.63
N PHE A 19 -0.30 6.22 -5.26
CA PHE A 19 -1.73 6.41 -5.50
C PHE A 19 -1.94 7.42 -6.63
N LEU A 20 -2.49 6.96 -7.76
CA LEU A 20 -2.72 7.79 -8.96
C LEU A 20 -4.04 8.56 -8.96
N GLY A 21 -4.92 8.30 -7.98
CA GLY A 21 -6.27 8.85 -7.99
C GLY A 21 -7.12 8.33 -9.15
N SER A 22 -8.11 9.13 -9.56
CA SER A 22 -8.95 8.80 -10.72
C SER A 22 -8.21 9.15 -12.01
N ARG A 23 -7.97 8.16 -12.87
CA ARG A 23 -7.36 8.29 -14.20
C ARG A 23 -8.30 7.74 -15.28
N PRO A 24 -8.39 8.35 -16.47
CA PRO A 24 -9.16 7.80 -17.57
C PRO A 24 -8.55 6.48 -18.05
N GLU A 25 -9.38 5.54 -18.49
CA GLU A 25 -8.93 4.21 -18.95
C GLU A 25 -8.02 4.29 -20.18
N SER A 26 -8.17 5.35 -21.00
CA SER A 26 -7.30 5.62 -22.14
C SER A 26 -5.84 5.89 -21.77
N GLU A 27 -5.53 6.29 -20.52
CA GLU A 27 -4.15 6.47 -20.05
C GLU A 27 -3.49 5.16 -19.62
N LEU A 28 -4.27 4.07 -19.44
CA LEU A 28 -3.76 2.81 -18.90
C LEU A 28 -2.57 2.23 -19.69
N PRO A 29 -2.55 2.21 -21.05
CA PRO A 29 -1.39 1.74 -21.80
C PRO A 29 -0.13 2.57 -21.52
N ALA A 30 -0.27 3.90 -21.45
CA ALA A 30 0.84 4.81 -21.20
C ALA A 30 1.38 4.67 -19.77
N ILE A 31 0.49 4.48 -18.78
CA ILE A 31 0.86 4.19 -17.39
C ILE A 31 1.65 2.89 -17.32
N ARG A 32 1.18 1.81 -17.94
CA ARG A 32 1.90 0.52 -17.94
C ARG A 32 3.27 0.62 -18.59
N ALA A 33 3.40 1.39 -19.67
CA ALA A 33 4.63 1.51 -20.43
C ALA A 33 5.78 2.16 -19.64
N VAL A 34 5.46 2.98 -18.62
CA VAL A 34 6.49 3.64 -17.79
C VAL A 34 6.82 2.88 -16.51
N LEU A 35 6.02 1.89 -16.12
CA LEU A 35 6.28 1.16 -14.88
C LEU A 35 7.59 0.36 -15.00
N PRO A 36 8.47 0.42 -13.99
CA PRO A 36 9.70 -0.37 -14.01
C PRO A 36 9.36 -1.87 -14.02
N ALA A 37 10.03 -2.60 -14.91
CA ALA A 37 10.05 -4.06 -14.86
C ALA A 37 11.12 -4.49 -13.85
N GLY A 38 10.87 -5.54 -13.09
CA GLY A 38 11.86 -6.06 -12.16
C GLY A 38 11.27 -6.87 -11.02
N ASP A 39 12.18 -7.37 -10.19
CA ASP A 39 11.83 -8.05 -8.96
C ASP A 39 11.29 -7.03 -7.95
N ALA A 40 10.08 -7.29 -7.46
CA ALA A 40 9.43 -6.50 -6.41
C ALA A 40 9.47 -7.22 -5.06
N ARG A 41 10.23 -8.31 -4.95
CA ARG A 41 10.40 -9.07 -3.73
C ARG A 41 11.28 -8.32 -2.74
N CYS A 42 10.67 -7.95 -1.63
CA CYS A 42 11.31 -7.26 -0.52
C CYS A 42 10.87 -7.95 0.77
N GLU A 43 11.73 -7.93 1.79
CA GLU A 43 11.37 -8.31 3.15
C GLU A 43 11.20 -7.04 3.98
N LEU A 44 10.05 -6.91 4.64
CA LEU A 44 9.70 -5.73 5.42
C LEU A 44 9.45 -6.16 6.86
N ALA A 45 10.22 -5.61 7.80
CA ALA A 45 10.06 -5.87 9.22
C ALA A 45 8.79 -5.18 9.74
N VAL A 46 8.01 -5.88 10.56
CA VAL A 46 6.81 -5.31 11.18
C VAL A 46 7.21 -4.61 12.47
N GLU A 47 6.95 -3.31 12.55
CA GLU A 47 7.22 -2.51 13.76
C GLU A 47 6.04 -2.53 14.73
N GLY A 48 4.87 -2.93 14.24
CA GLY A 48 3.63 -3.06 15.00
C GLY A 48 2.46 -2.39 14.30
N VAL A 49 1.36 -2.23 15.05
CA VAL A 49 0.13 -1.62 14.54
C VAL A 49 0.14 -0.12 14.83
N ARG A 50 0.12 0.71 13.78
CA ARG A 50 -0.08 2.16 13.88
C ARG A 50 -1.53 2.53 13.61
N ARG A 51 -2.06 3.43 14.43
CA ARG A 51 -3.43 3.95 14.32
C ARG A 51 -3.41 5.39 13.86
N LEU A 52 -4.28 5.70 12.91
CA LEU A 52 -4.56 7.06 12.45
C LEU A 52 -6.06 7.32 12.63
N ARG A 53 -6.46 8.60 12.51
CA ARG A 53 -7.84 9.07 12.71
C ARG A 53 -8.93 8.22 12.01
N HIS A 54 -8.60 7.62 10.86
CA HIS A 54 -9.56 6.89 10.02
C HIS A 54 -9.11 5.49 9.58
N LEU A 55 -7.97 4.99 10.06
CA LEU A 55 -7.46 3.68 9.68
C LEU A 55 -6.53 3.08 10.75
N SER A 56 -6.41 1.76 10.75
CA SER A 56 -5.35 1.01 11.43
C SER A 56 -4.51 0.30 10.39
N ALA A 57 -3.18 0.31 10.56
CA ALA A 57 -2.25 -0.30 9.62
C ALA A 57 -1.08 -0.98 10.35
N LEU A 58 -0.49 -2.00 9.72
CA LEU A 58 0.86 -2.44 10.09
C LEU A 58 1.86 -1.39 9.61
N SER A 59 2.66 -0.86 10.53
CA SER A 59 3.84 -0.08 10.20
C SER A 59 4.96 -1.04 9.85
N LEU A 60 5.64 -0.76 8.75
CA LEU A 60 6.71 -1.59 8.24
C LEU A 60 8.01 -0.79 8.21
N ARG A 61 9.12 -1.51 8.34
CA ARG A 61 10.47 -0.99 8.15
C ARG A 61 11.15 -1.76 7.02
N ASP A 62 11.83 -1.01 6.17
CA ASP A 62 12.51 -1.49 4.97
C ASP A 62 14.02 -1.43 5.20
N ASP A 63 14.56 -2.43 5.89
CA ASP A 63 15.93 -2.40 6.41
C ASP A 63 17.00 -2.46 5.31
N ASP A 64 16.68 -3.01 4.13
CA ASP A 64 17.59 -3.08 2.97
C ASP A 64 17.32 -2.01 1.89
N GLU A 65 16.40 -1.09 2.18
CA GLU A 65 15.95 0.01 1.32
C GLU A 65 15.41 -0.41 -0.07
N LYS A 66 15.19 -1.71 -0.34
CA LYS A 66 14.74 -2.17 -1.66
C LYS A 66 13.33 -1.72 -1.97
N ALA A 67 12.42 -1.79 -1.00
CA ALA A 67 11.04 -1.37 -1.24
C ALA A 67 10.96 0.16 -1.43
N THR A 68 11.80 0.91 -0.72
CA THR A 68 11.92 2.37 -0.79
C THR A 68 12.51 2.81 -2.12
N ALA A 69 13.53 2.09 -2.62
CA ALA A 69 14.09 2.30 -3.94
C ALA A 69 13.06 2.01 -5.04
N LEU A 70 12.35 0.88 -4.95
CA LEU A 70 11.26 0.54 -5.88
C LEU A 70 10.16 1.61 -5.85
N GLN A 71 9.72 2.03 -4.68
CA GLN A 71 8.71 3.08 -4.55
C GLN A 71 9.15 4.38 -5.20
N SER A 72 10.41 4.77 -5.00
CA SER A 72 10.99 5.99 -5.58
C SER A 72 11.06 5.91 -7.10
N GLN A 73 11.46 4.77 -7.66
CA GLN A 73 11.49 4.53 -9.11
C GLN A 73 10.09 4.60 -9.72
N VAL A 74 9.11 3.94 -9.09
CA VAL A 74 7.71 3.94 -9.53
C VAL A 74 7.11 5.34 -9.44
N ALA A 75 7.36 6.07 -8.35
CA ALA A 75 6.89 7.45 -8.17
C ALA A 75 7.50 8.41 -9.20
N GLU A 76 8.79 8.24 -9.53
CA GLU A 76 9.44 9.07 -10.55
C GLU A 76 8.89 8.78 -11.95
N ALA A 77 8.77 7.51 -12.32
CA ALA A 77 8.24 7.10 -13.62
C ALA A 77 6.79 7.59 -13.85
N LEU A 78 6.01 7.71 -12.77
CA LEU A 78 4.61 8.12 -12.82
C LEU A 78 4.38 9.63 -12.66
N VAL A 79 5.42 10.47 -12.57
CA VAL A 79 5.29 11.95 -12.53
C VAL A 79 4.38 12.53 -13.63
N PRO A 80 4.34 12.00 -14.87
CA PRO A 80 3.39 12.48 -15.88
C PRO A 80 1.91 12.27 -15.53
N PHE A 81 1.61 11.34 -14.62
CA PHE A 81 0.25 10.89 -14.27
C PHE A 81 -0.18 11.26 -12.84
N HIS A 82 0.75 11.70 -11.98
CA HIS A 82 0.42 12.18 -10.64
C HIS A 82 1.36 13.29 -10.16
N LYS A 83 0.89 14.05 -9.16
CA LYS A 83 1.75 14.96 -8.41
C LYS A 83 2.54 14.16 -7.38
N ARG A 84 3.86 14.35 -7.34
CA ARG A 84 4.72 13.75 -6.31
C ARG A 84 4.26 14.18 -4.91
N GLU A 85 4.13 13.21 -4.01
CA GLU A 85 3.83 13.44 -2.61
C GLU A 85 5.07 13.98 -1.90
N SER A 86 4.90 15.02 -1.07
CA SER A 86 6.03 15.64 -0.34
C SER A 86 6.32 14.93 0.98
N ARG A 87 5.34 14.20 1.52
CA ARG A 87 5.52 13.40 2.72
C ARG A 87 6.44 12.21 2.41
N PRO A 88 7.36 11.85 3.34
CA PRO A 88 8.12 10.62 3.23
C PRO A 88 7.18 9.43 3.05
N TRP A 89 7.60 8.50 2.19
CA TRP A 89 6.86 7.27 2.02
C TRP A 89 6.91 6.46 3.31
N TRP A 90 5.73 6.07 3.80
CA TRP A 90 5.57 5.23 4.97
C TRP A 90 5.07 3.86 4.49
N PRO A 91 5.92 2.84 4.40
CA PRO A 91 5.49 1.51 4.00
C PRO A 91 4.54 0.96 5.07
N HIS A 92 3.32 0.62 4.64
CA HIS A 92 2.29 0.14 5.55
C HIS A 92 1.28 -0.75 4.85
N VAL A 93 0.68 -1.67 5.61
CA VAL A 93 -0.49 -2.45 5.17
C VAL A 93 -1.70 -1.97 5.95
N THR A 94 -2.70 -1.42 5.25
CA THR A 94 -3.96 -1.06 5.91
C THR A 94 -4.70 -2.31 6.35
N LEU A 95 -4.99 -2.44 7.64
CA LEU A 95 -5.73 -3.57 8.23
C LEU A 95 -7.22 -3.29 8.32
N ALA A 96 -7.60 -2.07 8.67
CA ALA A 96 -8.99 -1.66 8.84
C ALA A 96 -9.18 -0.16 8.55
N ARG A 97 -10.40 0.23 8.17
CA ARG A 97 -10.81 1.63 7.96
C ARG A 97 -12.06 1.94 8.78
N GLY A 98 -12.16 3.15 9.31
CA GLY A 98 -13.31 3.60 10.10
C GLY A 98 -12.92 4.51 11.26
N ARG A 99 -13.92 4.94 12.04
CA ARG A 99 -13.73 5.71 13.28
C ARG A 99 -14.09 4.79 14.44
N GLY A 100 -13.25 4.70 15.47
CA GLY A 100 -13.52 3.84 16.62
C GLY A 100 -12.29 3.68 17.52
N VAL A 101 -12.52 3.29 18.78
CA VAL A 101 -11.47 3.09 19.79
C VAL A 101 -11.33 1.61 20.13
N ASP A 102 -10.09 1.13 20.02
CA ASP A 102 -9.39 0.11 20.82
C ASP A 102 -8.93 -1.29 20.32
N ALA A 103 -7.84 -1.74 20.98
CA ALA A 103 -6.71 -2.65 20.66
C ALA A 103 -6.88 -3.76 19.60
N ALA A 104 -6.03 -3.75 18.57
CA ALA A 104 -5.61 -5.01 17.92
C ALA A 104 -4.57 -5.64 18.85
N ASP A 105 -4.66 -6.95 19.10
CA ASP A 105 -3.68 -7.65 19.94
C ASP A 105 -2.30 -7.60 19.25
N PRO A 106 -1.29 -6.93 19.83
CA PRO A 106 0.05 -6.85 19.24
C PRO A 106 0.73 -8.22 19.13
N ASN A 107 0.24 -9.27 19.82
CA ASN A 107 0.78 -10.62 19.71
C ASN A 107 0.26 -11.41 18.50
N SER A 108 -0.64 -10.82 17.70
CA SER A 108 -1.27 -11.48 16.54
C SER A 108 -0.66 -11.10 15.18
N VAL A 109 0.39 -10.27 15.17
CA VAL A 109 1.03 -9.80 13.93
C VAL A 109 2.35 -10.54 13.67
N PRO A 110 2.68 -10.83 12.40
CA PRO A 110 3.97 -11.44 12.06
C PRO A 110 5.12 -10.47 12.37
N SER A 111 6.34 -10.99 12.53
CA SER A 111 7.55 -10.17 12.71
C SER A 111 8.05 -9.53 11.41
N SER A 112 7.76 -10.12 10.26
CA SER A 112 8.06 -9.60 8.93
C SER A 112 7.01 -10.03 7.91
N ILE A 113 6.98 -9.34 6.77
CA ILE A 113 6.22 -9.74 5.59
C ILE A 113 7.15 -9.76 4.38
N THR A 114 6.87 -10.65 3.42
CA THR A 114 7.55 -10.69 2.13
C THR A 114 6.58 -10.28 1.04
N THR A 115 7.00 -9.36 0.16
CA THR A 115 6.27 -9.04 -1.06
C THR A 115 6.68 -10.00 -2.18
N GLU A 116 5.76 -10.33 -3.09
CA GLU A 116 6.06 -11.22 -4.22
C GLU A 116 6.12 -10.46 -5.54
N SER A 117 5.21 -9.49 -5.72
CA SER A 117 5.07 -8.78 -6.98
C SER A 117 4.56 -7.36 -6.78
N MET A 118 4.86 -6.50 -7.75
CA MET A 118 4.20 -5.21 -7.93
C MET A 118 3.05 -5.38 -8.92
N THR A 119 1.89 -4.80 -8.62
CA THR A 119 0.70 -4.91 -9.48
C THR A 119 -0.01 -3.57 -9.56
N LEU A 120 -0.43 -3.19 -10.76
CA LEU A 120 -1.30 -2.04 -10.96
C LEU A 120 -2.74 -2.45 -10.63
N TYR A 121 -3.39 -1.68 -9.74
CA TYR A 121 -4.76 -1.98 -9.32
C TYR A 121 -5.76 -0.91 -9.75
N ARG A 122 -6.96 -1.35 -10.10
CA ARG A 122 -8.17 -0.52 -10.13
C ARG A 122 -8.93 -0.71 -8.84
N SER A 123 -9.25 0.39 -8.15
CA SER A 123 -10.12 0.37 -6.96
C SER A 123 -11.47 1.00 -7.26
N HIS A 124 -12.56 0.34 -6.85
CA HIS A 124 -13.91 0.92 -6.89
C HIS A 124 -14.37 1.27 -5.47
N PRO A 125 -15.15 2.35 -5.25
CA PRO A 125 -15.57 2.82 -3.92
C PRO A 125 -16.30 1.79 -3.04
N LYS A 126 -16.71 0.64 -3.61
CA LYS A 126 -17.45 -0.43 -2.94
C LYS A 126 -16.85 -1.83 -3.13
N SER A 127 -15.69 -1.99 -3.77
CA SER A 127 -15.20 -3.32 -4.18
C SER A 127 -13.72 -3.58 -3.92
N VAL A 128 -13.40 -4.86 -3.97
CA VAL A 128 -12.08 -5.51 -3.91
C VAL A 128 -11.14 -4.88 -4.94
N TYR A 129 -9.85 -4.79 -4.60
CA TYR A 129 -8.82 -4.37 -5.53
C TYR A 129 -8.78 -5.34 -6.72
N GLN A 130 -8.89 -4.82 -7.95
CA GLN A 130 -8.79 -5.62 -9.17
C GLN A 130 -7.44 -5.37 -9.82
N ALA A 131 -6.62 -6.43 -9.94
CA ALA A 131 -5.35 -6.38 -10.66
C ALA A 131 -5.60 -6.08 -12.16
N LEU A 132 -4.76 -5.24 -12.75
CA LEU A 132 -4.80 -4.83 -14.15
C LEU A 132 -3.62 -5.37 -14.95
#